data_AF-A0AAJ2WEZ2-F1
#
_entry.id   AF-A0AAJ2WEZ2-F1
#
_cell.length_a   1.000
_cell.length_b   1.000
_cell.length_c   1.000
_cell.angle_alpha   90.00
_cell.angle_beta   90.00
_cell.angle_gamma   90.00
#
_symmetry.space_group_name_H-M   'P 1'
#
loop_
_entity.id
_entity.type
_entity.pdbx_description
1 polymer ?
#
loop_
_entity_poly.entity_id
_entity_poly.type
_entity_poly.pdbx_seq_one_letter_code
_entity_poly.pdbx_strand_id
1 'polypeptide(L)'
;MAYQSHLYVRPAYYESTLRGKYVRDEESLDMLDYIFEHQVFDPAFYMTSFSTDLRSLCEKNSTDIASMFAGKVEKYRGAIDKFVASVTGN
;
A
#
# COMPACT_ATOMS: atom_id res chain seq x y z
N MET A 1 -12.93 -9.15 6.21
CA MET A 1 -13.56 -7.81 6.17
C MET A 1 -12.97 -6.92 5.08
N ALA A 2 -11.66 -6.69 5.00
CA ALA A 2 -11.07 -5.83 3.94
C ALA A 2 -11.26 -6.36 2.51
N TYR A 3 -11.13 -7.68 2.28
CA TYR A 3 -11.31 -8.30 0.96
C TYR A 3 -12.73 -8.12 0.38
N GLN A 4 -13.76 -8.28 1.23
CA GLN A 4 -15.16 -8.09 0.81
C GLN A 4 -15.45 -6.60 0.51
N SER A 5 -14.85 -5.66 1.25
CA SER A 5 -14.94 -4.24 0.90
C SER A 5 -14.31 -3.94 -0.47
N HIS A 6 -13.23 -4.62 -0.83
CA HIS A 6 -12.63 -4.46 -2.15
C HIS A 6 -13.54 -4.96 -3.27
N LEU A 7 -14.22 -6.09 -3.06
CA LEU A 7 -15.10 -6.69 -4.08
C LEU A 7 -16.44 -5.97 -4.22
N TYR A 8 -17.02 -5.49 -3.12
CA TYR A 8 -18.41 -5.02 -3.12
C TYR A 8 -18.53 -3.53 -2.82
N VAL A 9 -17.81 -3.02 -1.81
CA VAL A 9 -17.98 -1.64 -1.33
C VAL A 9 -17.27 -0.65 -2.26
N ARG A 10 -16.05 -0.96 -2.71
CA ARG A 10 -15.29 -0.11 -3.65
C ARG A 10 -16.06 0.13 -4.96
N PRO A 11 -16.48 -0.90 -5.73
CA PRO A 11 -17.19 -0.67 -6.99
C PRO A 11 -18.54 0.02 -6.77
N ALA A 12 -19.29 -0.35 -5.72
CA ALA A 12 -20.55 0.32 -5.41
C ALA A 12 -20.37 1.81 -5.09
N TYR A 13 -19.32 2.18 -4.34
CA TYR A 13 -19.00 3.57 -4.02
C TYR A 13 -18.53 4.35 -5.25
N TYR A 14 -17.68 3.75 -6.07
CA TYR A 14 -17.15 4.36 -7.29
C TYR A 14 -18.26 4.68 -8.29
N GLU A 15 -19.09 3.68 -8.61
CA GLU A 15 -20.15 3.82 -9.61
C GLU A 15 -21.32 4.68 -9.10
N SER A 16 -21.79 4.46 -7.88
CA SER A 16 -22.99 5.13 -7.38
C SER A 16 -22.73 6.56 -6.91
N THR A 17 -21.50 6.84 -6.46
CA THR A 17 -21.19 8.09 -5.73
C THR A 17 -20.31 8.98 -6.59
N LEU A 18 -19.12 8.48 -6.96
CA LEU A 18 -18.15 9.27 -7.71
C LEU A 18 -18.62 9.50 -9.15
N ARG A 19 -18.98 8.43 -9.89
CA ARG A 19 -19.47 8.53 -11.27
C ARG A 19 -20.89 9.12 -11.37
N GLY A 20 -21.78 8.75 -10.47
CA GLY A 20 -23.20 9.15 -10.55
C GLY A 20 -23.57 10.50 -9.92
N LYS A 21 -22.88 10.95 -8.86
CA LYS A 21 -23.38 12.06 -8.01
C LYS A 21 -22.43 13.26 -7.92
N TYR A 22 -21.12 13.03 -7.89
CA TYR A 22 -20.14 14.07 -7.57
C TYR A 22 -19.26 14.48 -8.75
N VAL A 23 -18.99 13.59 -9.70
CA VAL A 23 -18.25 13.92 -10.93
C VAL A 23 -19.26 14.11 -12.06
N ARG A 24 -19.19 15.25 -12.76
CA ARG A 24 -20.14 15.63 -13.81
C ARG A 24 -19.52 15.78 -15.18
N ASP A 25 -18.19 15.87 -15.25
CA ASP A 25 -17.44 15.97 -16.49
C ASP A 25 -16.64 14.69 -16.73
N GLU A 26 -16.51 14.31 -18.01
CA GLU A 26 -15.85 13.06 -18.41
C GLU A 26 -14.33 13.10 -18.13
N GLU A 27 -13.70 14.27 -18.15
CA GLU A 27 -12.26 14.43 -17.91
C GLU A 27 -11.89 14.11 -16.45
N SER A 28 -12.72 14.49 -15.49
CA SER A 28 -12.58 14.16 -14.08
C SER A 28 -12.83 12.68 -13.77
N LEU A 29 -13.63 11.98 -14.60
CA LEU A 29 -13.80 10.53 -14.49
C LEU A 29 -12.53 9.81 -14.93
N ASP A 30 -11.96 10.21 -16.06
CA ASP A 30 -10.70 9.66 -16.56
C ASP A 30 -9.56 9.88 -15.56
N MET A 31 -9.52 11.04 -14.89
CA MET A 31 -8.56 11.31 -13.82
C MET A 31 -8.75 10.43 -12.58
N LEU A 32 -9.99 10.12 -12.20
CA LEU A 32 -10.26 9.20 -11.09
C LEU A 32 -9.90 7.76 -11.46
N ASP A 33 -10.20 7.32 -12.68
CA ASP A 33 -9.81 6.02 -13.20
C ASP A 33 -8.28 5.89 -13.16
N TYR A 34 -7.55 6.91 -13.62
CA TYR A 34 -6.09 6.99 -13.53
C TYR A 34 -5.56 6.90 -12.08
N ILE A 35 -6.18 7.62 -11.12
CA ILE A 35 -5.78 7.57 -9.70
C ILE A 35 -5.95 6.18 -9.11
N PHE A 36 -7.06 5.50 -9.41
CA PHE A 36 -7.34 4.16 -8.88
C PHE A 36 -6.54 3.06 -9.59
N GLU A 37 -6.15 3.27 -10.84
CA GLU A 37 -5.29 2.36 -11.61
C GLU A 37 -3.81 2.47 -11.21
N HIS A 38 -3.32 3.68 -10.90
CA HIS A 38 -1.91 3.93 -10.58
C HIS A 38 -1.61 4.04 -9.07
N GLN A 39 -2.35 3.31 -8.23
CA GLN A 39 -2.09 3.32 -6.79
C GLN A 39 -0.72 2.69 -6.47
N VAL A 40 0.23 3.52 -6.04
CA VAL A 40 1.54 3.08 -5.57
C VAL A 40 1.43 2.69 -4.10
N PHE A 41 1.51 1.40 -3.83
CA PHE A 41 1.70 0.89 -2.47
C PHE A 41 3.20 0.80 -2.19
N ASP A 42 3.63 1.23 -0.99
CA ASP A 42 4.98 0.96 -0.51
C ASP A 42 5.00 -0.40 0.23
N PRO A 43 5.41 -1.50 -0.43
CA PRO A 43 5.42 -2.81 0.19
C PRO A 43 6.39 -2.89 1.38
N ALA A 44 7.43 -2.06 1.44
CA ALA A 44 8.35 -2.07 2.58
C ALA A 44 7.63 -1.66 3.87
N PHE A 45 6.66 -0.75 3.79
CA PHE A 45 5.92 -0.28 4.97
C PHE A 45 4.88 -1.28 5.48
N TYR A 46 4.26 -2.05 4.57
CA TYR A 46 3.14 -2.93 4.90
C TYR A 46 3.51 -4.42 5.00
N MET A 47 4.56 -4.86 4.30
CA MET A 47 4.94 -6.28 4.22
C MET A 47 6.14 -6.63 5.08
N THR A 48 6.78 -5.64 5.71
CA THR A 48 7.97 -5.84 6.55
C THR A 48 7.75 -5.36 7.98
N SER A 49 8.67 -5.72 8.87
CA SER A 49 8.68 -5.17 10.25
C SER A 49 9.27 -3.77 10.35
N PHE A 50 9.61 -3.11 9.23
CA PHE A 50 10.35 -1.84 9.20
C PHE A 50 9.71 -0.74 10.04
N SER A 51 8.37 -0.59 9.99
CA SER A 51 7.65 0.40 10.81
C SER A 51 7.76 0.11 12.32
N THR A 52 7.70 -1.16 12.71
CA THR A 52 7.88 -1.59 14.10
C THR A 52 9.34 -1.46 14.54
N ASP A 53 10.28 -1.72 13.63
CA ASP A 53 11.71 -1.60 13.88
C ASP A 53 12.13 -0.13 14.04
N LEU A 54 11.59 0.78 13.23
CA LEU A 54 11.72 2.23 13.43
C LEU A 54 11.13 2.67 14.77
N ARG A 55 9.92 2.20 15.11
CA ARG A 55 9.31 2.49 16.43
C ARG A 55 10.22 2.05 17.58
N SER A 56 10.85 0.87 17.45
CA SER A 56 11.76 0.36 18.47
C SER A 56 13.03 1.22 18.64
N LEU A 57 13.47 1.92 17.59
CA LEU A 57 14.58 2.88 17.68
C LEU A 57 14.15 4.15 18.40
N CYS A 58 12.94 4.65 18.12
CA CYS A 58 12.36 5.77 18.85
C CYS A 58 12.21 5.48 20.35
N GLU A 59 11.72 4.28 20.70
CA GLU A 59 11.62 3.82 22.10
C GLU A 59 12.99 3.76 22.81
N LYS A 60 14.05 3.47 22.05
CA LYS A 60 15.43 3.43 22.55
C LYS A 60 16.16 4.78 22.45
N ASN A 61 15.49 5.82 21.93
CA ASN A 61 16.08 7.11 21.61
C ASN A 61 17.39 6.99 20.80
N SER A 62 17.43 6.04 19.86
CA SER A 62 18.59 5.75 19.01
C SER A 62 18.36 6.31 17.61
N THR A 63 19.42 6.88 17.03
CA THR A 63 19.46 7.39 15.65
C THR A 63 20.10 6.41 14.68
N ASP A 64 20.36 5.16 15.10
CA ASP A 64 21.09 4.14 14.35
C ASP A 64 20.23 3.44 13.27
N ILE A 65 19.49 4.24 12.50
CA ILE A 65 18.57 3.76 11.45
C ILE A 65 19.35 2.97 10.38
N ALA A 66 20.52 3.47 9.97
CA ALA A 66 21.34 2.82 8.95
C ALA A 66 21.81 1.42 9.40
N SER A 67 22.31 1.30 10.62
CA SER A 67 22.78 0.03 11.19
C SER A 67 21.64 -0.97 11.39
N MET A 68 20.48 -0.50 11.86
CA MET A 68 19.27 -1.33 11.98
C MET A 68 18.83 -1.85 10.61
N PHE A 69 18.79 -0.98 9.59
CA PHE A 69 18.39 -1.34 8.24
C PHE A 69 19.37 -2.34 7.61
N ALA A 70 20.68 -2.08 7.70
CA ALA A 70 21.72 -2.96 7.18
C ALA A 70 21.63 -4.37 7.78
N GLY A 71 21.37 -4.49 9.08
CA GLY A 71 21.23 -5.78 9.76
C GLY A 71 19.97 -6.57 9.40
N LYS A 72 18.99 -5.94 8.73
CA LYS A 72 17.68 -6.55 8.41
C LYS A 72 17.35 -6.54 6.91
N VAL A 73 18.27 -6.07 6.07
CA VAL A 73 18.02 -5.87 4.63
C VAL A 73 17.53 -7.15 3.94
N GLU A 74 18.16 -8.29 4.24
CA GLU A 74 17.78 -9.60 3.67
C GLU A 74 16.40 -10.07 4.15
N LYS A 75 16.03 -9.76 5.39
CA LYS A 75 14.71 -10.08 5.93
C LYS A 75 13.62 -9.25 5.24
N TYR A 76 13.87 -7.96 5.05
CA TYR A 76 12.94 -7.07 4.35
C TYR A 76 12.80 -7.48 2.88
N ARG A 77 13.92 -7.77 2.22
CA ARG A 77 13.96 -8.25 0.84
C ARG A 77 13.14 -9.53 0.67
N GLY A 78 13.36 -10.53 1.52
CA GLY A 78 12.60 -11.78 1.44
C GLY A 78 11.09 -11.62 1.69
N ALA A 79 10.68 -10.62 2.46
CA ALA A 79 9.26 -10.32 2.66
C ALA A 79 8.65 -9.59 1.44
N ILE A 80 9.39 -8.66 0.83
CA ILE A 80 9.01 -7.99 -0.42
C ILE A 80 8.93 -9.00 -1.57
N ASP A 81 9.92 -9.89 -1.71
CA ASP A 81 9.95 -10.91 -2.77
C ASP A 81 8.76 -11.86 -2.67
N LYS A 82 8.38 -12.28 -1.45
CA LYS A 82 7.16 -13.08 -1.21
C LYS A 82 5.89 -12.35 -1.63
N PHE A 83 5.81 -11.05 -1.33
CA PHE A 83 4.68 -10.23 -1.76
C PHE A 83 4.62 -10.12 -3.28
N VAL A 84 5.75 -9.81 -3.93
CA VAL A 84 5.85 -9.73 -5.39
C VAL A 84 5.43 -11.06 -6.03
N ALA A 85 5.89 -12.20 -5.52
CA ALA A 85 5.47 -13.52 -6.00
C ALA A 85 3.94 -13.71 -5.88
N SER A 86 3.35 -13.35 -4.74
CA SER A 86 1.90 -13.47 -4.52
C SER A 86 1.05 -12.63 -5.47
N VAL A 87 1.55 -11.47 -5.90
CA VAL A 87 0.84 -10.55 -6.81
C VAL A 87 1.07 -10.91 -8.28
N THR A 88 2.25 -11.43 -8.62
CA THR A 88 2.63 -11.74 -10.00
C THR A 88 2.33 -13.17 -10.43
N GLY A 89 1.90 -14.04 -9.52
CA GLY A 89 1.38 -15.38 -9.85
C GLY A 89 2.43 -16.40 -10.31
N ASN A 90 3.72 -16.15 -10.01
CA ASN A 90 4.81 -17.11 -10.20
C ASN A 90 5.22 -17.75 -8.86
#